data_AF-A0A925U4E5-F1
#
_entry.id   AF-A0A925U4E5-F1
#
_cell.length_a   1.000
_cell.length_b   1.000
_cell.length_c   1.000
_cell.angle_alpha   90.00
_cell.angle_beta   90.00
_cell.angle_gamma   90.00
#
_symmetry.space_group_name_H-M   'P 1'
#
loop_
_entity.id
_entity.type
_entity.pdbx_description
1 polymer ?
#
loop_
_entity_poly.entity_id
_entity_poly.type
_entity_poly.pdbx_seq_one_letter_code
_entity_poly.pdbx_strand_id
1 'polypeptide(L)'
;MELKRSSPIKPELGRPGFQAALLAWYDRERRDFPWRAKPGEAADPYRVWLSEVMLQQTTTKAVIPYFLNFTQRWPDVAALAAANRDDVMAAWAGLGYYARARNMHACAKAVAERHGGRFPSDEDALRALPGVGVYTAAAIAAIAFDDPATVVDGNVERVISRLFAVETPLP
;
A
#
# COMPACT_ATOMS: atom_id res chain seq x y z
N MET A 1 2.77 -8.91 44.68
CA MET A 1 2.35 -9.99 43.76
C MET A 1 2.97 -9.69 42.41
N GLU A 2 4.21 -10.13 42.20
CA GLU A 2 4.93 -9.92 40.94
C GLU A 2 4.32 -10.82 39.87
N LEU A 3 3.79 -10.24 38.78
CA LEU A 3 3.49 -11.00 37.59
C LEU A 3 4.81 -11.56 37.05
N LYS A 4 4.99 -12.88 37.15
CA LYS A 4 5.99 -13.60 36.35
C LYS A 4 5.70 -13.30 34.88
N ARG A 5 6.47 -12.38 34.28
CA ARG A 5 6.51 -12.24 32.82
C ARG A 5 6.95 -13.59 32.29
N SER A 6 6.05 -14.27 31.59
CA SER A 6 6.38 -15.46 30.82
C SER A 6 7.59 -15.15 29.94
N SER A 7 8.56 -16.06 29.88
CA SER A 7 9.70 -15.91 28.97
C SER A 7 9.19 -15.67 27.56
N PRO A 8 9.75 -14.68 26.81
CA PRO A 8 9.30 -14.41 25.47
C PRO A 8 9.42 -15.68 24.64
N ILE A 9 8.31 -16.16 24.10
CA ILE A 9 8.31 -17.23 23.12
C ILE A 9 9.04 -16.63 21.91
N LYS A 10 10.33 -16.94 21.75
CA LYS A 10 11.02 -16.70 20.48
C LYS A 10 10.41 -17.68 19.49
N PRO A 11 9.66 -17.23 18.47
CA PRO A 11 9.22 -18.10 17.41
C PRO A 11 10.49 -18.48 16.67
N GLU A 12 10.74 -19.78 16.58
CA GLU A 12 11.77 -20.26 15.68
C GLU A 12 11.43 -19.79 14.27
N LEU A 13 12.39 -19.16 13.60
CA LEU A 13 12.30 -18.81 12.19
C LEU A 13 11.86 -20.06 11.41
N GLY A 14 10.69 -19.98 10.78
CA GLY A 14 10.14 -21.10 10.00
C GLY A 14 9.28 -22.09 10.78
N ARG A 15 8.66 -21.71 11.91
CA ARG A 15 7.61 -22.51 12.55
C ARG A 15 6.62 -23.02 11.48
N PRO A 16 6.56 -24.34 11.21
CA PRO A 16 5.71 -24.87 10.15
C PRO A 16 4.27 -24.42 10.38
N GLY A 17 3.69 -23.77 9.37
CA GLY A 17 2.30 -23.33 9.39
C GLY A 17 2.04 -21.90 9.89
N PHE A 18 3.07 -21.08 10.23
CA PHE A 18 2.82 -19.67 10.55
C PHE A 18 2.18 -18.91 9.37
N GLN A 19 2.74 -19.04 8.16
CA GLN A 19 2.18 -18.41 6.96
C GLN A 19 0.76 -18.90 6.70
N ALA A 20 0.53 -20.21 6.79
CA ALA A 20 -0.79 -20.81 6.58
C ALA A 20 -1.82 -20.29 7.60
N ALA A 21 -1.45 -20.18 8.88
CA ALA A 21 -2.33 -19.65 9.92
C ALA A 21 -2.64 -18.16 9.72
N LEU A 22 -1.65 -17.35 9.32
CA LEU A 22 -1.84 -15.94 9.03
C LEU A 22 -2.75 -15.71 7.82
N LEU A 23 -2.54 -16.47 6.73
CA LEU A 23 -3.38 -16.40 5.53
C LEU A 23 -4.81 -16.88 5.81
N ALA A 24 -4.98 -17.99 6.54
CA ALA A 24 -6.31 -18.48 6.92
C ALA A 24 -7.07 -17.52 7.84
N TRP A 25 -6.36 -16.78 8.72
CA TRP A 25 -6.96 -15.68 9.47
C TRP A 25 -7.34 -14.52 8.55
N TYR A 26 -6.47 -14.13 7.62
CA TYR A 26 -6.72 -13.04 6.68
C TYR A 26 -7.95 -13.33 5.82
N ASP A 27 -8.10 -14.54 5.28
CA ASP A 27 -9.24 -14.93 4.45
C ASP A 27 -10.59 -14.79 5.18
N ARG A 28 -10.61 -15.05 6.49
CA ARG A 28 -11.81 -14.93 7.32
C ARG A 28 -12.09 -13.52 7.82
N GLU A 29 -11.04 -12.79 8.22
CA GLU A 29 -11.15 -11.55 8.99
C GLU A 29 -10.80 -10.29 8.18
N ARG A 30 -10.43 -10.43 6.90
CA ARG A 30 -10.11 -9.28 6.05
C ARG A 30 -11.28 -8.30 6.01
N ARG A 31 -10.98 -7.05 6.36
CA ARG A 31 -11.90 -5.94 6.13
C ARG A 31 -12.10 -5.70 4.64
N ASP A 32 -13.33 -5.39 4.27
CA ASP A 32 -13.68 -4.96 2.93
C ASP A 32 -13.30 -3.49 2.74
N PHE A 33 -12.39 -3.23 1.81
CA PHE A 33 -11.93 -1.89 1.46
C PHE A 33 -12.01 -1.72 -0.06
N PRO A 34 -12.41 -0.54 -0.56
CA PRO A 34 -12.71 -0.35 -1.98
C PRO A 34 -11.49 -0.50 -2.91
N TRP A 35 -10.28 -0.40 -2.38
CA TRP A 35 -9.03 -0.61 -3.13
C TRP A 35 -8.56 -2.07 -3.13
N ARG A 36 -9.15 -2.95 -2.31
CA ARG A 36 -8.77 -4.37 -2.28
C ARG A 36 -9.50 -5.13 -3.38
N ALA A 37 -8.76 -5.95 -4.13
CA ALA A 37 -9.37 -6.96 -4.99
C ALA A 37 -10.23 -7.93 -4.18
N LYS A 38 -11.32 -8.40 -4.76
CA LYS A 38 -12.12 -9.47 -4.16
C LYS A 38 -11.38 -10.81 -4.26
N PRO A 39 -11.72 -11.81 -3.42
CA PRO A 39 -11.16 -13.14 -3.56
C PRO A 39 -11.32 -13.68 -4.99
N GLY A 40 -10.21 -14.13 -5.59
CA GLY A 40 -10.18 -14.64 -6.96
C GLY A 40 -10.04 -13.59 -8.07
N GLU A 41 -10.01 -12.29 -7.74
CA GLU A 41 -9.76 -11.22 -8.71
C GLU A 41 -8.30 -10.74 -8.63
N ALA A 42 -7.72 -10.39 -9.78
CA ALA A 42 -6.44 -9.72 -9.83
C ALA A 42 -6.57 -8.28 -9.30
N ALA A 43 -5.59 -7.82 -8.52
CA ALA A 43 -5.57 -6.44 -8.06
C ALA A 43 -5.14 -5.50 -9.18
N ASP A 44 -5.90 -4.42 -9.35
CA ASP A 44 -5.57 -3.37 -10.32
C ASP A 44 -4.41 -2.50 -9.78
N PRO A 45 -3.25 -2.45 -10.48
CA PRO A 45 -2.11 -1.65 -10.06
C PRO A 45 -2.44 -0.17 -9.83
N TYR A 46 -3.35 0.41 -10.63
CA TYR A 46 -3.76 1.81 -10.46
C TYR A 46 -4.45 2.03 -9.12
N ARG A 47 -5.37 1.12 -8.75
CA ARG A 47 -6.13 1.19 -7.49
C ARG A 47 -5.23 0.93 -6.28
N VAL A 48 -4.32 -0.04 -6.38
CA VAL A 48 -3.33 -0.34 -5.34
C VAL A 48 -2.47 0.90 -5.08
N TRP A 49 -1.79 1.40 -6.12
CA TRP A 49 -0.92 2.58 -6.03
C TRP A 49 -1.66 3.81 -5.47
N LEU A 50 -2.84 4.13 -5.99
CA LEU A 50 -3.62 5.28 -5.56
C LEU A 50 -3.96 5.18 -4.06
N SER A 51 -4.36 3.99 -3.60
CA SER A 51 -4.67 3.77 -2.19
C SER A 51 -3.44 3.91 -1.29
N GLU A 52 -2.28 3.38 -1.71
CA GLU A 52 -1.03 3.48 -0.95
C GLU A 52 -0.60 4.95 -0.79
N VAL A 53 -0.70 5.75 -1.85
CA VAL A 53 -0.39 7.19 -1.76
C VAL A 53 -1.35 7.91 -0.80
N MET A 54 -2.65 7.59 -0.84
CA MET A 54 -3.64 8.19 0.05
C MET A 54 -3.46 7.76 1.52
N LEU A 55 -3.07 6.51 1.79
CA LEU A 55 -2.90 5.95 3.13
C LEU A 55 -1.65 6.44 3.85
N GLN A 56 -0.69 7.05 3.14
CA GLN A 56 0.45 7.70 3.76
C GLN A 56 -0.01 8.75 4.78
N GLN A 57 0.28 8.50 6.06
CA GLN A 57 -0.08 9.37 7.19
C GLN A 57 -1.58 9.75 7.26
N THR A 58 -2.46 8.91 6.69
CA THR A 58 -3.90 9.14 6.68
C THR A 58 -4.63 7.86 7.06
N THR A 59 -5.67 7.96 7.88
CA THR A 59 -6.41 6.77 8.34
C THR A 59 -7.28 6.18 7.24
N THR A 60 -7.50 4.85 7.26
CA THR A 60 -8.38 4.16 6.30
C THR A 60 -9.78 4.77 6.24
N LYS A 61 -10.37 5.13 7.39
CA LYS A 61 -11.70 5.75 7.47
C LYS A 61 -11.76 7.08 6.72
N ALA A 62 -10.72 7.89 6.79
CA ALA A 62 -10.64 9.16 6.07
C ALA A 62 -10.41 8.95 4.56
N VAL A 63 -9.62 7.94 4.17
CA VAL A 63 -9.29 7.68 2.76
C VAL A 63 -10.47 7.16 1.93
N ILE A 64 -11.34 6.32 2.49
CA ILE A 64 -12.44 5.67 1.76
C ILE A 64 -13.25 6.62 0.85
N PRO A 65 -13.84 7.73 1.35
CA PRO A 65 -14.64 8.61 0.50
C PRO A 65 -13.81 9.29 -0.61
N TYR A 66 -12.54 9.62 -0.35
CA TYR A 66 -11.68 10.22 -1.37
C TYR A 66 -11.31 9.22 -2.46
N PHE A 67 -10.95 8.00 -2.07
CA PHE A 67 -10.62 6.95 -3.02
C PHE A 67 -11.79 6.64 -3.96
N LEU A 68 -13.01 6.55 -3.42
CA LEU A 68 -14.22 6.36 -4.22
C LEU A 68 -14.46 7.53 -5.19
N ASN A 69 -14.36 8.77 -4.71
CA ASN A 69 -14.50 9.95 -5.56
C ASN A 69 -13.44 10.02 -6.68
N PHE A 70 -12.17 9.75 -6.35
CA PHE A 70 -11.08 9.74 -7.33
C PHE A 70 -11.28 8.68 -8.41
N THR A 71 -11.58 7.44 -8.02
CA THR A 71 -11.78 6.34 -8.97
C THR A 71 -13.08 6.48 -9.77
N GLN A 72 -14.06 7.23 -9.29
CA GLN A 72 -15.24 7.59 -10.08
C GLN A 72 -14.91 8.67 -11.14
N ARG A 73 -14.14 9.70 -10.77
CA ARG A 73 -13.78 10.80 -11.68
C ARG A 73 -12.72 10.39 -12.70
N TRP A 74 -11.75 9.59 -12.27
CA TRP A 74 -10.61 9.13 -13.05
C TRP A 74 -10.51 7.61 -12.88
N PRO A 75 -11.21 6.83 -13.72
CA PRO A 75 -11.34 5.39 -13.56
C PRO A 75 -10.04 4.62 -13.81
N ASP A 76 -9.10 5.21 -14.55
CA ASP A 76 -7.78 4.65 -14.81
C ASP A 76 -6.67 5.71 -14.71
N VAL A 77 -5.42 5.25 -14.80
CA VAL A 77 -4.24 6.12 -14.70
C VAL A 77 -4.14 7.12 -15.86
N ALA A 78 -4.64 6.77 -17.05
CA ALA A 78 -4.60 7.66 -18.22
C ALA A 78 -5.58 8.82 -18.06
N ALA A 79 -6.79 8.54 -17.56
CA ALA A 79 -7.78 9.54 -17.20
C ALA A 79 -7.26 10.48 -16.11
N LEU A 80 -6.57 9.94 -15.09
CA LEU A 80 -5.94 10.76 -14.06
C LEU A 80 -4.79 11.60 -14.61
N ALA A 81 -3.97 11.05 -15.51
CA ALA A 81 -2.86 11.75 -16.15
C ALA A 81 -3.30 12.91 -17.04
N ALA A 82 -4.43 12.76 -17.73
CA ALA A 82 -5.03 13.76 -18.60
C ALA A 82 -5.79 14.87 -17.85
N ALA A 83 -6.05 14.67 -16.55
CA ALA A 83 -6.81 15.61 -15.74
C ALA A 83 -6.13 16.97 -15.61
N ASN A 84 -6.93 18.03 -15.48
CA ASN A 84 -6.39 19.32 -15.07
C ASN A 84 -5.82 19.20 -13.65
N ARG A 85 -4.62 19.74 -13.44
CA ARG A 85 -3.96 19.74 -12.13
C ARG A 85 -4.84 20.37 -11.06
N ASP A 86 -5.56 21.45 -11.35
CA ASP A 86 -6.36 22.15 -10.35
C ASP A 86 -7.57 21.30 -9.91
N ASP A 87 -8.17 20.54 -10.82
CA ASP A 87 -9.24 19.59 -10.50
C ASP A 87 -8.76 18.47 -9.58
N VAL A 88 -7.54 17.96 -9.81
CA VAL A 88 -6.90 16.94 -8.97
C VAL A 88 -6.60 17.49 -7.58
N MET A 89 -6.07 18.71 -7.50
CA MET A 89 -5.76 19.36 -6.22
C MET A 89 -7.04 19.67 -5.43
N ALA A 90 -8.11 20.09 -6.11
CA ALA A 90 -9.42 20.29 -5.50
C ALA A 90 -10.03 18.98 -4.98
N ALA A 91 -9.91 17.88 -5.74
CA ALA A 91 -10.37 16.56 -5.28
C ALA A 91 -9.61 16.06 -4.05
N TRP A 92 -8.32 16.41 -3.93
CA TRP A 92 -7.46 16.04 -2.82
C TRP A 92 -7.68 16.89 -1.56
N ALA A 93 -8.35 18.04 -1.69
CA ALA A 93 -8.47 19.01 -0.62
C ALA A 93 -9.10 18.37 0.64
N GLY A 94 -8.36 18.42 1.76
CA GLY A 94 -8.75 17.81 3.03
C GLY A 94 -7.98 16.54 3.42
N LEU A 95 -7.28 15.88 2.50
CA LEU A 95 -6.38 14.75 2.83
C LEU A 95 -5.02 15.18 3.41
N GLY A 96 -4.69 16.48 3.35
CA GLY A 96 -3.41 17.02 3.80
C GLY A 96 -2.23 16.61 2.92
N TYR A 97 -1.03 17.09 3.28
CA TYR A 97 0.24 16.79 2.59
C TYR A 97 0.16 16.89 1.06
N TYR A 98 -0.19 18.06 0.53
CA TYR A 98 -0.39 18.31 -0.90
C TYR A 98 0.79 17.97 -1.82
N ALA A 99 2.00 17.77 -1.28
CA ALA A 99 3.10 17.20 -2.04
C ALA A 99 2.75 15.80 -2.59
N ARG A 100 2.00 14.98 -1.84
CA ARG A 100 1.50 13.68 -2.30
C ARG A 100 0.61 13.82 -3.52
N ALA A 101 -0.35 14.74 -3.51
CA ALA A 101 -1.23 14.99 -4.65
C ALA A 101 -0.45 15.39 -5.92
N ARG A 102 0.55 16.28 -5.76
CA ARG A 102 1.38 16.72 -6.88
C ARG A 102 2.21 15.58 -7.45
N ASN A 103 2.87 14.80 -6.58
CA ASN A 103 3.68 13.66 -7.00
C ASN A 103 2.82 12.54 -7.59
N MET A 104 1.64 12.29 -7.02
CA MET A 104 0.65 11.35 -7.54
C MET A 104 0.27 11.70 -8.98
N HIS A 105 -0.06 12.97 -9.25
CA HIS A 105 -0.42 13.39 -10.59
C HIS A 105 0.79 13.32 -11.55
N ALA A 106 1.99 13.70 -11.10
CA ALA A 106 3.21 13.56 -11.88
C ALA A 106 3.53 12.09 -12.21
N CYS A 107 3.29 11.17 -11.28
CA CYS A 107 3.43 9.74 -11.48
C CYS A 107 2.41 9.20 -12.49
N ALA A 108 1.14 9.59 -12.39
CA ALA A 108 0.13 9.21 -13.38
C ALA A 108 0.57 9.61 -14.80
N LYS A 109 1.07 10.83 -14.96
CA LYS A 109 1.62 11.31 -16.24
C LYS A 109 2.82 10.49 -16.69
N ALA A 110 3.77 10.21 -15.81
CA ALA A 110 4.93 9.38 -16.13
C ALA A 110 4.53 7.96 -16.58
N VAL A 111 3.52 7.34 -15.95
CA VAL A 111 2.99 6.02 -16.34
C VAL A 111 2.33 6.09 -17.72
N ALA A 112 1.51 7.13 -17.97
CA ALA A 112 0.89 7.32 -19.27
C ALA A 112 1.92 7.52 -20.39
N GLU A 113 2.91 8.38 -20.18
CA GLU A 113 3.91 8.80 -21.18
C GLU A 113 4.99 7.73 -21.42
N ARG A 114 5.52 7.12 -20.35
CA ARG A 114 6.71 6.25 -20.42
C ARG A 114 6.38 4.77 -20.48
N HIS A 115 5.19 4.39 -20.00
CA HIS A 115 4.79 2.99 -19.86
C HIS A 115 3.45 2.68 -20.55
N GLY A 116 2.97 3.57 -21.43
CA GLY A 116 1.76 3.34 -22.23
C GLY A 116 0.49 3.18 -21.40
N GLY A 117 0.41 3.87 -20.25
CA GLY A 117 -0.76 3.82 -19.36
C GLY A 117 -0.85 2.54 -18.52
N ARG A 118 0.24 1.78 -18.40
CA ARG A 118 0.30 0.58 -17.56
C ARG A 118 1.43 0.71 -16.56
N PHE A 119 1.16 0.40 -15.30
CA PHE A 119 2.25 0.32 -14.32
C PHE A 119 3.21 -0.81 -14.71
N PRO A 120 4.54 -0.58 -14.65
CA PRO A 120 5.50 -1.67 -14.83
C PRO A 120 5.38 -2.67 -13.68
N SER A 121 5.63 -3.94 -13.96
CA SER A 121 5.62 -5.01 -12.94
C SER A 121 6.94 -5.16 -12.19
N ASP A 122 8.01 -4.56 -12.72
CA ASP A 122 9.35 -4.57 -12.13
C ASP A 122 9.47 -3.54 -11.00
N GLU A 123 9.96 -3.97 -9.83
CA GLU A 123 10.07 -3.10 -8.65
C GLU A 123 11.01 -1.90 -8.90
N ASP A 124 12.11 -2.07 -9.62
CA ASP A 124 13.05 -0.99 -9.92
C ASP A 124 12.41 0.07 -10.82
N ALA A 125 11.67 -0.36 -11.83
CA ALA A 125 10.89 0.51 -12.69
C ALA A 125 9.78 1.24 -11.92
N LEU A 126 9.12 0.58 -10.96
CA LEU A 126 8.16 1.22 -10.06
C LEU A 126 8.84 2.30 -9.20
N ARG A 127 10.02 2.04 -8.63
CA ARG A 127 10.79 3.00 -7.82
C ARG A 127 11.26 4.22 -8.61
N ALA A 128 11.42 4.09 -9.92
CA ALA A 128 11.78 5.22 -10.79
C ALA A 128 10.62 6.21 -11.03
N LEU A 129 9.39 5.86 -10.63
CA LEU A 129 8.22 6.73 -10.81
C LEU A 129 8.20 7.86 -9.75
N PRO A 130 7.73 9.07 -10.12
CA PRO A 130 7.66 10.21 -9.21
C PRO A 130 6.90 9.92 -7.90
N GLY A 131 7.57 10.10 -6.76
CA GLY A 131 6.94 9.93 -5.45
C GLY A 131 6.62 8.47 -5.06
N VAL A 132 7.09 7.49 -5.84
CA VAL A 132 7.04 6.08 -5.46
C VAL A 132 8.33 5.73 -4.74
N GLY A 133 8.24 5.53 -3.42
CA GLY A 133 9.35 5.08 -2.59
C GLY A 133 9.45 3.55 -2.51
N VAL A 134 10.46 3.06 -1.79
CA VAL A 134 10.73 1.61 -1.59
C VAL A 134 9.47 0.86 -1.15
N TYR A 135 8.81 1.33 -0.09
CA TYR A 135 7.60 0.70 0.43
C TYR A 135 6.48 0.64 -0.62
N THR A 136 6.18 1.74 -1.32
CA THR A 136 5.08 1.78 -2.29
C THR A 136 5.38 0.94 -3.52
N ALA A 137 6.63 0.88 -3.98
CA ALA A 137 7.02 0.00 -5.08
C ALA A 137 6.84 -1.47 -4.70
N ALA A 138 7.37 -1.89 -3.55
CA ALA A 138 7.21 -3.25 -3.05
C ALA A 138 5.73 -3.62 -2.84
N ALA A 139 4.91 -2.70 -2.33
CA ALA A 139 3.49 -2.92 -2.14
C ALA A 139 2.76 -3.16 -3.48
N ILE A 140 3.07 -2.38 -4.52
CA ILE A 140 2.50 -2.57 -5.86
C ILE A 140 2.98 -3.90 -6.46
N ALA A 141 4.28 -4.19 -6.39
CA ALA A 141 4.87 -5.43 -6.90
C ALA A 141 4.22 -6.66 -6.26
N ALA A 142 4.11 -6.69 -4.94
CA ALA A 142 3.52 -7.80 -4.22
C ALA A 142 2.00 -7.93 -4.44
N ILE A 143 1.25 -6.83 -4.34
CA ILE A 143 -0.22 -6.91 -4.35
C ILE A 143 -0.77 -7.04 -5.77
N ALA A 144 -0.23 -6.28 -6.72
CA ALA A 144 -0.78 -6.18 -8.08
C ALA A 144 -0.12 -7.14 -9.07
N PHE A 145 1.12 -7.56 -8.80
CA PHE A 145 1.89 -8.40 -9.72
C PHE A 145 2.35 -9.73 -9.12
N ASP A 146 1.97 -10.04 -7.88
CA ASP A 146 2.29 -11.28 -7.16
C ASP A 146 3.81 -11.57 -7.07
N ASP A 147 4.63 -10.51 -7.10
CA ASP A 147 6.07 -10.61 -6.92
C ASP A 147 6.40 -10.81 -5.43
N PRO A 148 7.35 -11.68 -5.03
CA PRO A 148 7.73 -11.89 -3.63
C PRO A 148 8.52 -10.71 -3.00
N ALA A 149 8.07 -9.48 -3.23
CA ALA A 149 8.63 -8.26 -2.66
C ALA A 149 8.31 -8.15 -1.16
N THR A 150 9.28 -7.64 -0.39
CA THR A 150 9.13 -7.51 1.07
C THR A 150 8.58 -6.13 1.44
N VAL A 151 7.31 -6.09 1.82
CA VAL A 151 6.60 -4.86 2.21
C VAL A 151 6.72 -4.64 3.73
N VAL A 152 7.45 -3.60 4.14
CA VAL A 152 7.64 -3.27 5.57
C VAL A 152 7.17 -1.85 5.86
N ASP A 153 6.17 -1.74 6.72
CA ASP A 153 5.71 -0.50 7.34
C ASP A 153 5.77 -0.61 8.87
N GLY A 154 5.42 0.47 9.57
CA GLY A 154 5.36 0.46 11.03
C GLY A 154 4.36 -0.56 11.61
N ASN A 155 3.41 -1.10 10.84
CA ASN A 155 2.54 -2.19 11.29
C ASN A 155 3.26 -3.53 11.23
N VAL A 156 3.92 -3.83 10.12
CA VAL A 156 4.75 -5.03 9.95
C VAL A 156 5.88 -5.02 10.97
N GLU A 157 6.62 -3.92 11.11
CA GLU A 157 7.67 -3.78 12.11
C GLU A 157 7.17 -4.07 13.52
N ARG A 158 6.00 -3.51 13.89
CA ARG A 158 5.40 -3.75 15.21
C ARG A 158 5.00 -5.21 15.43
N VAL A 159 4.48 -5.89 14.41
CA VAL A 159 4.13 -7.31 14.50
C VAL A 159 5.39 -8.17 14.61
N ILE A 160 6.36 -7.95 13.73
CA ILE A 160 7.59 -8.73 13.65
C ILE A 160 8.47 -8.52 14.88
N SER A 161 8.63 -7.29 15.36
CA SER A 161 9.39 -7.00 16.58
C SER A 161 8.81 -7.70 17.80
N ARG A 162 7.48 -7.70 17.97
CA ARG A 162 6.81 -8.43 19.05
C ARG A 162 6.91 -9.92 18.89
N LEU A 163 6.73 -10.42 17.66
CA LEU A 163 6.80 -11.82 17.36
C LEU A 163 8.20 -12.35 17.72
N PHE A 164 9.27 -11.70 17.28
CA PHE A 164 10.65 -12.16 17.49
C PHE A 164 11.34 -11.60 18.74
N ALA A 165 10.63 -10.84 19.57
CA ALA A 165 11.18 -10.12 20.72
C ALA A 165 12.43 -9.28 20.35
N VAL A 166 12.32 -8.51 19.26
CA VAL A 166 13.34 -7.55 18.85
C VAL A 166 13.25 -6.34 19.78
N GLU A 167 14.26 -6.17 20.64
CA GLU A 167 14.33 -5.09 21.63
C GLU A 167 15.20 -3.91 21.19
N THR A 168 15.96 -4.08 20.10
CA THR A 168 16.78 -3.00 19.53
C THR A 168 15.85 -1.85 19.12
N PRO A 169 16.06 -0.62 19.67
CA PRO A 169 15.30 0.54 19.27
C PRO A 169 15.47 0.79 17.77
N LEU A 170 14.38 1.10 17.08
CA LEU A 170 14.46 1.60 15.71
C LEU A 170 15.18 2.97 15.73
N PRO A 171 16.07 3.24 14.77
CA PRO A 171 16.78 4.53 14.67
C PRO A 171 15.84 5.72 14.45
#